data_AF-A0A6M3JQE9-F1
#
_entry.id   AF-A0A6M3JQE9-F1
#
_cell.length_a   1.000
_cell.length_b   1.000
_cell.length_c   1.000
_cell.angle_alpha   90.00
_cell.angle_beta   90.00
_cell.angle_gamma   90.00
#
_symmetry.space_group_name_H-M   'P 1'
#
loop_
_entity.id
_entity.type
_entity.pdbx_description
1 polymer ?
#
loop_
_entity_poly.entity_id
_entity_poly.type
_entity_poly.pdbx_seq_one_letter_code
_entity_poly.pdbx_strand_id
1 'polypeptide(L)'
;MIYYKVVTQQIDGKLISCIADDPRLLVIYELGRWSFPKLKGSKLFIFKTPENATDFVKIIHRGHSSKTYYIYQCEAKQVVKSAPCRRYYFMNTDMEIIKTIWKRYKNKKKYTNLTNECAPKGTLWADVVKLTDLLITIPA
;
A
#
# COMPACT_ATOMS: atom_id res chain seq x y z
N MET A 1 4.07 19.61 -0.90
CA MET A 1 3.98 19.00 0.44
C MET A 1 4.65 17.64 0.38
N ILE A 2 5.44 17.29 1.39
CA ILE A 2 6.22 16.05 1.44
C ILE A 2 5.41 14.97 2.16
N TYR A 3 5.45 13.75 1.63
CA TYR A 3 4.82 12.55 2.21
C TYR A 3 5.79 11.37 2.18
N TYR A 4 5.37 10.25 2.76
CA TYR A 4 6.18 9.05 2.88
C TYR A 4 5.47 7.83 2.29
N LYS A 5 6.19 7.02 1.53
CA LYS A 5 5.66 5.83 0.87
C LYS A 5 6.46 4.59 1.26
N VAL A 6 5.74 3.57 1.71
CA VAL A 6 6.30 2.23 1.92
C VAL A 6 6.25 1.43 0.62
N VAL A 7 7.40 0.91 0.21
CA VAL A 7 7.63 0.02 -0.91
C VAL A 7 8.07 -1.34 -0.34
N THR A 8 7.51 -2.43 -0.87
CA THR A 8 7.58 -3.76 -0.24
C THR A 8 8.67 -4.67 -0.80
N GLN A 9 9.21 -4.34 -1.97
CA GLN A 9 10.25 -5.15 -2.60
C GLN A 9 10.98 -4.36 -3.68
N GLN A 10 12.24 -4.71 -3.92
CA GLN A 10 12.96 -4.39 -5.14
C GLN A 10 13.16 -5.71 -5.92
N ILE A 11 12.56 -5.85 -7.10
CA ILE A 11 12.73 -7.02 -7.98
C ILE A 11 13.33 -6.53 -9.28
N ASP A 12 14.49 -7.07 -9.67
CA ASP A 12 15.21 -6.68 -10.90
C ASP A 12 15.40 -5.15 -11.02
N GLY A 13 15.77 -4.50 -9.90
CA GLY A 13 15.94 -3.05 -9.82
C GLY A 13 14.63 -2.25 -9.74
N LYS A 14 13.45 -2.87 -9.92
CA LYS A 14 12.15 -2.20 -9.89
C LYS A 14 11.59 -2.11 -8.48
N LEU A 15 11.16 -0.92 -8.10
CA LEU A 15 10.53 -0.64 -6.80
C LEU A 15 9.05 -1.04 -6.85
N ILE A 16 8.63 -1.96 -6.01
CA ILE A 16 7.30 -2.58 -6.08
C ILE A 16 6.56 -2.44 -4.75
N SER A 17 5.33 -1.92 -4.81
CA SER A 17 4.34 -2.11 -3.75
C SER A 17 3.27 -3.07 -4.24
N CYS A 18 3.02 -4.13 -3.46
CA CYS A 18 1.91 -5.03 -3.66
C CYS A 18 0.87 -4.82 -2.55
N ILE A 19 -0.37 -4.54 -2.94
CA ILE A 19 -1.48 -4.28 -1.99
C ILE A 19 -2.16 -5.59 -1.54
N ALA A 20 -1.99 -6.66 -2.31
CA ALA A 20 -2.25 -8.06 -1.98
C ALA A 20 -1.36 -8.89 -2.93
N ASP A 21 -1.05 -10.17 -2.69
CA ASP A 21 -0.24 -11.01 -3.60
C ASP A 21 -0.93 -11.30 -4.97
N ASP A 22 -1.63 -10.32 -5.55
CA ASP A 22 -2.26 -10.30 -6.86
C ASP A 22 -1.49 -9.31 -7.77
N PRO A 23 -0.84 -9.80 -8.84
CA PRO A 23 -0.07 -8.97 -9.78
C PRO A 23 -0.86 -7.83 -10.43
N ARG A 24 -2.20 -7.88 -10.45
CA ARG A 24 -3.06 -6.83 -11.00
C ARG A 24 -3.08 -5.57 -10.13
N LEU A 25 -2.68 -5.70 -8.86
CA LEU A 25 -2.60 -4.61 -7.88
C LEU A 25 -1.17 -4.12 -7.67
N LEU A 26 -0.24 -4.64 -8.48
CA LEU A 26 1.16 -4.26 -8.48
C LEU A 26 1.33 -2.83 -8.97
N VAL A 27 1.96 -2.00 -8.15
CA VAL A 27 2.43 -0.67 -8.56
C VAL A 27 3.94 -0.72 -8.66
N ILE A 28 4.45 -0.38 -9.84
CA ILE A 28 5.88 -0.25 -10.12
C ILE A 28 6.22 1.23 -10.04
N TYR A 29 7.21 1.56 -9.23
CA TYR A 29 7.70 2.92 -9.07
C TYR A 29 9.04 3.08 -9.77
N GLU A 30 9.22 4.26 -10.36
CA GLU A 30 10.51 4.75 -10.83
C GLU A 30 10.82 6.06 -10.10
N LEU A 31 12.06 6.21 -9.63
CA LEU A 31 12.49 7.44 -8.94
C LEU A 31 12.33 8.64 -9.86
N GLY A 32 11.77 9.72 -9.32
CA GLY A 32 11.54 10.95 -10.07
C GLY A 32 10.30 10.93 -10.98
N ARG A 33 9.60 9.79 -11.13
CA ARG A 33 8.42 9.66 -12.01
C ARG A 33 7.11 9.48 -11.24
N TRP A 34 6.05 10.04 -11.81
CA TRP A 34 4.70 9.86 -11.29
C TRP A 34 4.18 8.45 -11.56
N SER A 35 3.75 7.78 -10.51
CA SER A 35 3.18 6.43 -10.54
C SER A 35 1.72 6.47 -10.15
N PHE A 36 0.90 5.66 -10.81
CA PHE A 36 -0.54 5.53 -10.58
C PHE A 36 -0.90 4.06 -10.30
N PRO A 37 -1.99 3.80 -9.55
CA PRO A 37 -2.48 2.44 -9.40
C PRO A 37 -2.98 1.91 -10.74
N LYS A 38 -2.67 0.65 -11.06
CA LYS A 38 -3.14 0.00 -12.29
C LYS A 38 -4.66 -0.19 -12.32
N LEU A 39 -5.25 -0.43 -11.15
CA LEU A 39 -6.69 -0.64 -11.02
C LEU A 39 -7.40 0.71 -10.92
N LYS A 40 -8.28 0.99 -11.90
CA LYS A 40 -9.09 2.21 -11.92
C LYS A 40 -9.87 2.36 -10.60
N GLY A 41 -9.94 3.58 -10.07
CA GLY A 41 -10.62 3.90 -8.81
C GLY A 41 -9.82 3.60 -7.54
N SER A 42 -8.71 2.85 -7.64
CA SER A 42 -7.84 2.61 -6.50
C SER A 42 -7.01 3.83 -6.14
N LYS A 43 -6.56 3.89 -4.89
CA LYS A 43 -5.69 4.94 -4.35
C LYS A 43 -4.40 4.33 -3.80
N LEU A 44 -3.35 5.13 -3.78
CA LEU A 44 -2.06 4.78 -3.19
C LEU A 44 -2.01 5.25 -1.74
N PHE A 45 -1.57 4.37 -0.84
CA PHE A 45 -1.28 4.72 0.55
C PHE A 45 -0.02 5.55 0.65
N ILE A 46 -0.09 6.65 1.39
CA ILE A 46 1.04 7.46 1.82
C ILE A 46 0.88 7.83 3.29
N PHE A 47 1.94 8.30 3.91
CA PHE A 47 1.98 8.69 5.32
C PHE A 47 2.44 10.14 5.46
N LYS A 48 1.94 10.82 6.48
CA LYS A 48 2.34 12.21 6.78
C LYS A 48 3.74 12.33 7.36
N THR A 49 4.20 11.31 8.08
CA THR A 49 5.51 11.31 8.74
C THR A 49 6.21 9.95 8.52
N PRO A 50 7.54 9.89 8.61
CA PRO A 50 8.28 8.64 8.45
C PRO A 50 8.00 7.67 9.62
N GLU A 51 7.67 8.18 10.81
CA GLU A 51 7.27 7.37 11.97
C GLU A 51 5.96 6.63 11.69
N ASN A 52 4.96 7.29 11.10
CA ASN A 52 3.70 6.63 10.72
C ASN A 52 3.93 5.51 9.70
N ALA A 53 4.83 5.71 8.74
CA ALA A 53 5.21 4.69 7.76
C ALA A 53 5.93 3.51 8.43
N THR A 54 6.84 3.79 9.36
CA THR A 54 7.58 2.78 10.10
C THR A 54 6.67 1.94 11.00
N ASP A 55 5.74 2.59 11.71
CA ASP A 55 4.77 1.89 12.56
C ASP A 55 3.82 1.02 11.72
N PHE A 56 3.43 1.47 10.54
CA PHE A 56 2.70 0.63 9.60
C PHE A 56 3.49 -0.62 9.23
N VAL A 57 4.77 -0.49 8.89
CA VAL A 57 5.64 -1.65 8.59
C VAL A 57 5.68 -2.61 9.77
N LYS A 58 5.86 -2.12 11.01
CA LYS A 58 5.85 -2.98 12.21
C LYS A 58 4.52 -3.74 12.38
N ILE A 59 3.38 -3.11 12.07
CA ILE A 59 2.06 -3.75 12.18
C ILE A 59 1.91 -4.87 11.14
N ILE A 60 2.30 -4.62 9.88
CA ILE A 60 2.19 -5.63 8.81
C ILE A 60 3.26 -6.72 8.90
N HIS A 61 4.42 -6.41 9.51
CA HIS A 61 5.55 -7.30 9.67
C HIS A 61 5.38 -8.31 10.82
N ARG A 62 4.42 -8.09 11.74
CA ARG A 62 4.12 -8.95 12.91
C ARG A 62 3.63 -10.38 12.59
N GLY A 63 3.78 -10.88 11.37
CA GLY A 63 3.20 -12.17 10.96
C GLY A 63 3.89 -12.89 9.79
N HIS A 64 5.22 -12.87 9.69
CA HIS A 64 6.03 -13.51 8.63
C HIS A 64 6.09 -12.74 7.31
N SER A 65 7.10 -11.87 7.15
CA SER A 65 7.50 -11.48 5.80
C SER A 65 9.01 -11.52 5.65
N SER A 66 9.50 -12.41 4.79
CA SER A 66 10.86 -12.40 4.22
C SER A 66 11.12 -11.20 3.29
N LYS A 67 10.41 -10.09 3.51
CA LYS A 67 10.36 -8.93 2.61
C LYS A 67 11.05 -7.75 3.28
N THR A 68 12.04 -7.20 2.60
CA THR A 68 12.63 -5.90 2.94
C THR A 68 11.67 -4.78 2.54
N TYR A 69 11.39 -3.88 3.47
CA TYR A 69 10.58 -2.68 3.21
C TYR A 69 11.47 -1.46 3.05
N TYR A 70 11.07 -0.56 2.16
CA TYR A 70 11.76 0.69 1.89
C TYR A 70 10.79 1.84 2.10
N ILE A 71 11.21 2.85 2.86
CA ILE A 71 10.44 4.07 3.09
C ILE A 71 11.07 5.18 2.27
N TYR A 72 10.32 5.66 1.30
CA TYR A 72 10.71 6.77 0.43
C TYR A 72 10.02 8.05 0.83
N GLN A 73 10.73 9.16 0.72
CA GLN A 73 10.12 10.48 0.54
C GLN A 73 9.38 10.52 -0.80
N CYS A 74 8.22 11.18 -0.83
CA CYS A 74 7.45 11.30 -2.05
C CYS A 74 6.62 12.58 -2.11
N GLU A 75 6.33 12.97 -3.35
CA GLU A 75 5.28 13.92 -3.67
C GLU A 75 3.99 13.17 -4.02
N ALA A 76 2.83 13.76 -3.71
CA ALA A 76 1.54 13.18 -4.01
C ALA A 76 0.54 14.22 -4.50
N LYS A 77 -0.38 13.82 -5.39
CA LYS A 77 -1.50 14.66 -5.84
C LYS A 77 -2.84 14.04 -5.46
N GLN A 78 -3.85 14.89 -5.33
CA GLN A 78 -5.22 14.52 -4.97
C GLN A 78 -5.28 13.75 -3.64
N VAL A 79 -4.60 14.31 -2.64
CA VAL A 79 -4.45 13.69 -1.33
C VAL A 79 -5.73 13.86 -0.52
N VAL A 80 -6.31 12.75 -0.05
CA VAL A 80 -7.51 12.75 0.79
C VAL A 80 -7.25 12.03 2.11
N LYS A 81 -7.94 12.45 3.18
CA LYS A 81 -7.86 11.80 4.50
C LYS A 81 -8.32 10.35 4.38
N SER A 82 -7.65 9.43 5.09
CA SER A 82 -8.13 8.05 5.11
C SER A 82 -9.44 7.94 5.88
N ALA A 83 -10.49 7.45 5.23
CA ALA A 83 -11.66 6.94 5.91
C ALA A 83 -11.29 5.67 6.72
N PRO A 84 -11.99 5.34 7.82
CA PRO A 84 -11.79 4.08 8.52
C PRO A 84 -12.11 2.93 7.56
N CYS A 85 -11.07 2.24 7.11
CA CYS A 85 -11.23 1.06 6.28
C CYS A 85 -11.52 -0.12 7.18
N ARG A 86 -12.68 -0.76 7.02
CA ARG A 86 -12.76 -2.19 7.35
C ARG A 86 -11.72 -2.87 6.47
N ARG A 87 -10.87 -3.71 7.05
CA ARG A 87 -9.71 -4.31 6.38
C ARG A 87 -10.10 -5.08 5.11
N TYR A 88 -10.26 -4.37 4.00
CA TYR A 88 -10.16 -4.85 2.64
C TYR A 88 -9.61 -3.71 1.80
N TYR A 89 -8.44 -3.96 1.23
CA TYR A 89 -7.73 -3.07 0.34
C TYR A 89 -8.45 -2.94 -1.02
N PHE A 90 -9.69 -2.44 -1.03
CA PHE A 90 -10.41 -2.06 -2.26
C PHE A 90 -11.36 -0.91 -1.94
N MET A 91 -10.90 0.32 -2.14
CA MET A 91 -11.83 1.37 -2.56
C MET A 91 -11.91 1.28 -4.08
N ASN A 92 -12.74 0.36 -4.58
CA ASN A 92 -13.11 0.32 -5.99
C ASN A 92 -14.65 0.31 -6.08
N THR A 93 -15.21 0.94 -7.10
CA THR A 93 -16.66 0.94 -7.39
C THR A 93 -17.07 -0.22 -8.31
N ASP A 94 -16.12 -0.98 -8.84
CA ASP A 94 -16.40 -2.18 -9.65
C ASP A 94 -16.59 -3.44 -8.78
N MET A 95 -17.86 -3.77 -8.55
CA MET A 95 -18.28 -4.89 -7.72
C MET A 95 -17.89 -6.26 -8.29
N GLU A 96 -17.72 -6.42 -9.62
CA GLU A 96 -17.41 -7.71 -10.23
C GLU A 96 -15.94 -8.11 -10.02
N ILE A 97 -15.03 -7.14 -10.10
CA ILE A 97 -13.62 -7.34 -9.79
C ILE A 97 -13.44 -7.66 -8.30
N ILE A 98 -14.12 -6.91 -7.44
CA ILE A 98 -14.13 -7.15 -5.99
C ILE A 98 -14.65 -8.57 -5.72
N LYS A 99 -15.82 -8.96 -6.24
CA LYS A 99 -16.36 -10.32 -6.07
C LYS A 99 -15.41 -11.41 -6.53
N THR A 100 -14.71 -11.22 -7.65
CA THR A 100 -13.77 -12.22 -8.20
C THR A 100 -12.55 -12.41 -7.30
N ILE A 101 -11.99 -11.31 -6.82
CA ILE A 101 -10.91 -11.32 -5.84
C ILE A 101 -11.41 -11.97 -4.54
N TRP A 102 -12.55 -11.52 -4.02
CA TRP A 102 -13.19 -12.08 -2.83
C TRP A 102 -13.44 -13.59 -2.94
N LYS A 103 -13.92 -14.11 -4.08
CA LYS A 103 -14.09 -15.55 -4.30
C LYS A 103 -12.76 -16.30 -4.23
N ARG A 104 -11.69 -15.76 -4.83
CA ARG A 104 -10.33 -16.34 -4.75
C ARG A 104 -9.80 -16.37 -3.32
N TYR A 105 -10.04 -15.32 -2.54
CA TYR A 105 -9.54 -15.22 -1.17
C TYR A 105 -10.43 -15.93 -0.13
N LYS A 106 -11.75 -16.00 -0.33
CA LYS A 106 -12.72 -16.74 0.51
C LYS A 106 -12.41 -18.24 0.56
N ASN A 107 -11.88 -18.79 -0.53
CA ASN A 107 -11.47 -20.19 -0.58
C ASN A 107 -10.16 -20.49 0.17
N LYS A 108 -9.38 -19.46 0.55
CA LYS A 108 -8.26 -19.60 1.49
C LYS A 108 -8.81 -19.41 2.92
N LYS A 109 -9.14 -20.53 3.60
CA LYS A 109 -9.75 -20.71 4.94
C LYS A 109 -9.06 -20.01 6.15
N LYS A 110 -8.55 -18.76 6.05
CA LYS A 110 -7.75 -18.15 7.14
C LYS A 110 -8.22 -16.82 7.72
N TYR A 111 -9.34 -16.24 7.30
CA TYR A 111 -9.78 -14.93 7.83
C TYR A 111 -11.27 -14.88 8.17
N THR A 112 -11.62 -15.38 9.35
CA THR A 112 -12.92 -15.15 10.01
C THR A 112 -12.89 -14.03 11.05
N ASN A 113 -11.74 -13.41 11.32
CA ASN A 113 -11.66 -12.25 12.21
C ASN A 113 -11.68 -10.96 11.38
N LEU A 114 -12.89 -10.49 11.09
CA LEU A 114 -13.15 -9.13 10.62
C LEU A 114 -12.83 -8.14 11.75
N THR A 115 -11.55 -7.88 11.99
CA THR A 115 -11.16 -6.75 12.82
C THR A 115 -11.46 -5.47 12.04
N ASN A 116 -12.25 -4.56 12.61
CA ASN A 116 -12.38 -3.16 12.19
C ASN A 116 -11.04 -2.44 12.41
N GLU A 117 -9.95 -2.94 11.80
CA GLU A 117 -8.64 -2.32 11.86
C GLU A 117 -8.70 -1.06 10.99
N CYS A 118 -8.97 0.07 11.66
CA CYS A 118 -8.75 1.39 11.08
C CYS A 118 -7.39 1.43 10.40
N ALA A 119 -7.32 2.11 9.24
CA ALA A 119 -6.04 2.42 8.62
C ALA A 119 -5.08 2.98 9.69
N PRO A 120 -3.80 2.54 9.73
CA PRO A 120 -2.85 2.99 10.74
C PRO A 120 -2.86 4.51 10.84
N LYS A 121 -2.63 5.01 12.06
CA LYS A 121 -2.61 6.45 12.34
C LYS A 121 -1.70 7.16 11.33
N GLY A 122 -2.19 8.27 10.76
CA GLY A 122 -1.42 9.09 9.82
C GLY A 122 -1.43 8.60 8.36
N THR A 123 -2.21 7.56 8.04
CA THR A 123 -2.44 7.11 6.66
C THR A 123 -3.26 8.13 5.87
N LEU A 124 -2.85 8.37 4.63
CA LEU A 124 -3.56 9.17 3.64
C LEU A 124 -3.66 8.40 2.32
N TRP A 125 -4.58 8.84 1.47
CA TRP A 125 -4.77 8.31 0.13
C TRP A 125 -4.35 9.35 -0.92
N ALA A 126 -3.75 8.90 -2.01
CA ALA A 126 -3.44 9.72 -3.17
C ALA A 126 -3.74 9.00 -4.48
N ASP A 127 -4.04 9.74 -5.54
CA ASP A 127 -4.21 9.14 -6.88
C ASP A 127 -2.88 8.84 -7.54
N VAL A 128 -1.90 9.70 -7.32
CA VAL A 128 -0.58 9.58 -7.92
C VAL A 128 0.51 9.96 -6.92
N VAL A 129 1.60 9.21 -6.99
CA VAL A 129 2.76 9.36 -6.10
C VAL A 129 4.02 9.38 -6.95
N LYS A 130 4.94 10.29 -6.65
CA LYS A 130 6.29 10.34 -7.22
C LYS A 130 7.29 10.14 -6.11
N LEU A 131 8.06 9.06 -6.18
CA LEU A 131 9.14 8.80 -5.23
C LEU A 131 10.31 9.74 -5.51
N THR A 132 10.92 10.31 -4.47
CA THR A 132 12.09 11.18 -4.60
C THR A 132 13.32 10.53 -4.00
N ASP A 133 13.30 10.26 -2.70
CA ASP A 133 14.50 9.88 -1.94
C ASP A 133 14.23 8.68 -1.06
N LEU A 134 15.16 7.72 -1.01
CA LEU A 134 15.11 6.63 -0.03
C LEU A 134 15.53 7.17 1.33
N LEU A 135 14.73 6.94 2.37
CA LEU A 135 15.01 7.39 3.72
C LEU A 135 15.37 6.26 4.67
N ILE A 136 14.60 5.17 4.64
CA ILE A 136 14.76 4.06 5.59
C ILE A 136 14.67 2.74 4.84
N THR A 137 15.58 1.82 5.16
CA THR A 137 15.50 0.42 4.76
C THR A 137 15.22 -0.40 6.01
N ILE A 138 14.13 -1.17 6.00
CA ILE A 138 13.75 -2.09 7.06
C ILE A 138 13.97 -3.50 6.51
N PRO A 139 15.02 -4.22 6.95
CA PRO A 139 15.31 -5.55 6.45
C PRO A 139 14.20 -6.54 6.78
N ALA A 140 14.17 -7.64 6.02
CA ALA A 140 13.31 -8.79 6.24
C ALA A 140 13.52 -9.45 7.61
#